data_AF-A0AAV9S9A3-F1
#
_entry.id   AF-A0AAV9S9A3-F1
#
_cell.length_a   1.000
_cell.length_b   1.000
_cell.length_c   1.000
_cell.angle_alpha   90.00
_cell.angle_beta   90.00
_cell.angle_gamma   90.00
#
_symmetry.space_group_name_H-M   'P 1'
#
loop_
_entity.id
_entity.type
_entity.pdbx_description
1 polymer ?
#
loop_
_entity_poly.entity_id
_entity_poly.type
_entity_poly.pdbx_seq_one_letter_code
_entity_poly.pdbx_strand_id
1 'polypeptide(L)'
;MTVPEDQRHNSCRVNRRRIETMEVVDSPLNLAHQQSRKAERLVAAGKYEEAISCHGKAADLLTEAMKSTECEQARLSMELQRDSHVKEQRLIQERWKREIRREATKARPGLVPGPLTKTQSSGQPPVHGSARLSAEGVGEREYDTLLYQFQTRQTGACQPLTSPCPGSKTIKDDKTRLEEQQTTIEDLRRLVDHLMNENQRLSANNEQLRLENARLQSEAADFVERSELWVLPHAGGAMGTGSGQEGKNTGKNKEIAIPQLPPLEMPAQEDLCLDDLPPLELLDDIKNELQELLDMDKL
;
A
#
# COMPACT_ATOMS: atom_id res chain seq x y z
N MET A 1 42.96 33.99 -59.03
CA MET A 1 43.82 34.14 -57.85
C MET A 1 43.03 33.66 -56.64
N THR A 2 43.53 32.61 -55.98
CA THR A 2 43.34 32.26 -54.55
C THR A 2 41.96 32.41 -53.88
N VAL A 3 41.36 31.25 -53.60
CA VAL A 3 40.42 31.00 -52.46
C VAL A 3 41.29 30.83 -51.19
N PRO A 4 40.79 31.17 -49.98
CA PRO A 4 40.16 30.20 -49.07
C PRO A 4 38.78 30.69 -48.60
N GLU A 5 37.70 29.90 -48.48
CA GLU A 5 37.53 28.66 -47.71
C GLU A 5 37.98 28.78 -46.25
N ASP A 6 37.13 29.38 -45.39
CA ASP A 6 36.73 28.72 -44.13
C ASP A 6 35.44 29.29 -43.51
N GLN A 7 34.28 28.68 -43.78
CA GLN A 7 33.08 28.84 -42.94
C GLN A 7 32.08 27.68 -43.11
N ARG A 8 32.51 26.46 -42.75
CA ARG A 8 31.58 25.35 -42.48
C ARG A 8 31.25 25.28 -40.99
N HIS A 9 30.13 24.63 -40.66
CA HIS A 9 29.60 24.42 -39.30
C HIS A 9 28.79 25.58 -38.69
N ASN A 10 27.72 25.98 -39.38
CA ASN A 10 26.47 26.35 -38.69
C ASN A 10 25.89 25.11 -38.00
N SER A 11 26.57 24.65 -36.94
CA SER A 11 26.03 23.61 -36.06
C SER A 11 24.91 24.23 -35.25
N CYS A 12 23.73 23.60 -35.26
CA CYS A 12 22.58 24.01 -34.48
C CYS A 12 22.97 24.19 -33.01
N ARG A 13 23.16 25.45 -32.58
CA ARG A 13 23.18 25.81 -31.16
C ARG A 13 21.76 25.64 -30.64
N VAL A 14 21.42 24.39 -30.33
CA VAL A 14 20.31 24.04 -29.46
C VAL A 14 20.39 25.00 -28.29
N ASN A 15 19.34 25.80 -28.10
CA ASN A 15 19.17 26.59 -26.91
C ASN A 15 18.94 25.61 -25.74
N ARG A 16 20.05 25.03 -25.23
CA ARG A 16 20.23 24.79 -23.81
C ARG A 16 20.15 26.17 -23.17
N ARG A 17 18.91 26.67 -23.04
CA ARG A 17 18.56 27.58 -21.97
C ARG A 17 19.15 26.91 -20.76
N ARG A 18 20.07 27.63 -20.12
CA ARG A 18 20.47 27.34 -18.76
C ARG A 18 19.14 27.32 -18.01
N ILE A 19 18.61 26.12 -17.76
CA ILE A 19 17.72 25.95 -16.63
C ILE A 19 18.68 26.26 -15.51
N GLU A 20 18.65 27.52 -15.07
CA GLU A 20 19.26 27.90 -13.81
C GLU A 20 18.57 26.99 -12.83
N THR A 21 19.32 25.97 -12.41
CA THR A 21 19.00 25.17 -11.26
C THR A 21 18.80 26.20 -10.17
N MET A 22 17.54 26.48 -9.85
CA MET A 22 17.21 26.96 -8.52
C MET A 22 17.98 26.01 -7.61
N GLU A 23 18.93 26.56 -6.86
CA GLU A 23 19.45 25.87 -5.69
C GLU A 23 18.25 25.77 -4.76
N VAL A 24 17.45 24.71 -4.99
CA VAL A 24 16.54 24.18 -4.00
C VAL A 24 17.48 23.77 -2.90
N VAL A 25 17.68 24.69 -1.95
CA VAL A 25 18.48 24.48 -0.75
C VAL A 25 18.14 23.09 -0.27
N ASP A 26 19.12 22.19 -0.22
CA ASP A 26 18.90 20.75 0.00
C ASP A 26 18.49 20.51 1.45
N SER A 27 17.29 20.99 1.77
CA SER A 27 16.61 20.88 3.04
C SER A 27 16.44 19.39 3.33
N PRO A 28 16.69 18.94 4.57
CA PRO A 28 16.58 17.52 4.91
C PRO A 28 15.23 16.91 4.50
N LEU A 29 14.14 17.70 4.57
CA LEU A 29 12.82 17.29 4.09
C LEU A 29 12.78 17.01 2.57
N ASN A 30 13.36 17.89 1.73
CA ASN A 30 13.43 17.67 0.28
C ASN A 30 14.28 16.44 -0.06
N LEU A 31 15.42 16.30 0.61
CA LEU A 31 16.32 15.16 0.42
C LEU A 31 15.65 13.84 0.84
N ALA A 32 14.84 13.83 1.91
CA ALA A 32 14.03 12.69 2.32
C ALA A 32 13.03 12.26 1.22
N HIS A 33 12.29 13.21 0.64
CA HIS A 33 11.40 12.92 -0.50
C HIS A 33 12.16 12.43 -1.74
N GLN A 34 13.38 12.93 -1.99
CA GLN A 34 14.24 12.42 -3.06
C GLN A 34 14.65 10.96 -2.82
N GLN A 35 14.98 10.59 -1.57
CA GLN A 35 15.26 9.20 -1.20
C GLN A 35 14.02 8.30 -1.34
N SER A 36 12.80 8.75 -1.01
CA SER A 36 11.57 7.97 -1.25
C SER A 36 11.41 7.62 -2.72
N ARG A 37 11.43 8.62 -3.61
CA ARG A 37 11.33 8.42 -5.07
C ARG A 37 12.45 7.54 -5.62
N LYS A 38 13.62 7.52 -4.97
CA LYS A 38 14.73 6.62 -5.32
C LYS A 38 14.46 5.18 -4.85
N ALA A 39 13.93 5.00 -3.64
CA ALA A 39 13.59 3.70 -3.09
C ALA A 39 12.53 2.97 -3.94
N GLU A 40 11.47 3.68 -4.34
CA GLU A 40 10.42 3.16 -5.24
C GLU A 40 11.02 2.58 -6.55
N ARG A 41 11.93 3.33 -7.20
CA ARG A 41 12.65 2.88 -8.40
C ARG A 41 13.55 1.66 -8.14
N LEU A 42 14.14 1.56 -6.95
CA LEU A 42 14.98 0.41 -6.57
C LEU A 42 14.15 -0.84 -6.27
N VAL A 43 12.98 -0.70 -5.64
CA VAL A 43 12.01 -1.80 -5.46
C VAL A 43 11.54 -2.33 -6.82
N ALA A 44 11.20 -1.44 -7.76
CA ALA A 44 10.82 -1.82 -9.12
C ALA A 44 11.96 -2.55 -9.88
N ALA A 45 13.21 -2.21 -9.60
CA ALA A 45 14.40 -2.88 -10.14
C ALA A 45 14.82 -4.15 -9.37
N GLY A 46 14.05 -4.61 -8.36
CA GLY A 46 14.37 -5.78 -7.52
C GLY A 46 15.54 -5.57 -6.54
N LYS A 47 16.05 -4.34 -6.42
CA LYS A 47 17.18 -3.95 -5.55
C LYS A 47 16.72 -3.64 -4.13
N TYR A 48 16.15 -4.65 -3.46
CA TYR A 48 15.49 -4.48 -2.16
C TYR A 48 16.41 -3.92 -1.06
N GLU A 49 17.67 -4.34 -0.98
CA GLU A 49 18.64 -3.86 0.01
C GLU A 49 18.94 -2.35 -0.13
N GLU A 50 19.20 -1.89 -1.36
CA GLU A 50 19.40 -0.47 -1.64
C GLU A 50 18.14 0.36 -1.32
N ALA A 51 16.95 -0.19 -1.59
CA ALA A 51 15.67 0.47 -1.28
C ALA A 51 15.45 0.63 0.24
N ILE A 52 15.73 -0.41 1.04
CA ILE A 52 15.67 -0.36 2.51
C ILE A 52 16.63 0.72 3.05
N SER A 53 17.83 0.81 2.49
CA SER A 53 18.81 1.86 2.85
C SER A 53 18.30 3.27 2.50
N CYS A 54 17.62 3.44 1.37
CA CYS A 54 17.04 4.74 0.98
C CYS A 54 15.93 5.18 1.93
N HIS A 55 15.02 4.29 2.34
CA HIS A 55 14.02 4.64 3.36
C HIS A 55 14.62 4.91 4.75
N GLY A 56 15.74 4.28 5.09
CA GLY A 56 16.47 4.58 6.34
C GLY A 56 16.99 6.01 6.33
N LYS A 57 17.72 6.37 5.26
CA LYS A 57 18.20 7.74 5.04
C LYS A 57 17.07 8.77 5.03
N ALA A 58 15.91 8.43 4.46
CA ALA A 58 14.73 9.30 4.49
C ALA A 58 14.21 9.52 5.92
N ALA A 59 14.17 8.49 6.76
CA ALA A 59 13.79 8.60 8.17
C ALA A 59 14.81 9.40 9.01
N ASP A 60 16.10 9.24 8.73
CA ASP A 60 17.17 10.02 9.37
C ASP A 60 17.05 11.52 9.01
N LEU A 61 16.87 11.83 7.72
CA LEU A 61 16.70 13.20 7.22
C LEU A 61 15.42 13.87 7.73
N LEU A 62 14.31 13.13 7.91
CA LEU A 62 13.12 13.65 8.60
C LEU A 62 13.41 13.93 10.08
N THR A 63 14.26 13.13 10.72
CA THR A 63 14.70 13.34 12.10
C THR A 63 15.62 14.56 12.24
N GLU A 64 16.36 14.91 11.19
CA GLU A 64 17.09 16.18 11.10
C GLU A 64 16.14 17.36 10.85
N ALA A 65 15.20 17.23 9.91
CA ALA A 65 14.19 18.26 9.63
C ALA A 65 13.35 18.61 10.89
N MET A 66 12.99 17.60 11.69
CA MET A 66 12.30 17.77 12.97
C MET A 66 13.08 18.56 14.04
N LYS A 67 14.42 18.62 13.95
CA LYS A 67 15.24 19.45 14.85
C LYS A 67 15.32 20.91 14.40
N SER A 68 15.09 21.17 13.11
CA SER A 68 15.12 22.52 12.52
C SER A 68 13.75 23.21 12.42
N THR A 69 12.65 22.52 12.74
CA THR A 69 11.32 23.14 12.77
C THR A 69 11.00 23.69 14.17
N GLU A 70 10.47 24.92 14.20
CA GLU A 70 9.89 25.53 15.40
C GLU A 70 8.38 25.25 15.51
N CYS A 71 7.76 24.74 14.44
CA CYS A 71 6.33 24.44 14.39
C CYS A 71 6.05 22.99 14.82
N GLU A 72 5.32 22.83 15.93
CA GLU A 72 4.90 21.53 16.48
C GLU A 72 4.03 20.72 15.51
N GLN A 73 3.10 21.37 14.78
CA GLN A 73 2.27 20.69 13.78
C GLN A 73 3.11 20.10 12.64
N ALA A 74 4.13 20.84 12.17
CA ALA A 74 5.07 20.34 11.17
C ALA A 74 5.95 19.21 11.73
N ARG A 75 6.36 19.30 13.01
CA ARG A 75 7.12 18.25 13.71
C ARG A 75 6.34 16.93 13.76
N LEU A 76 5.05 16.98 14.17
CA LEU A 76 4.15 15.82 14.18
C LEU A 76 3.90 15.23 12.78
N SER A 77 3.79 16.08 11.75
CA SER A 77 3.65 15.64 10.37
C SER A 77 4.88 14.87 9.87
N MET A 78 6.09 15.38 10.16
CA MET A 78 7.35 14.71 9.81
C MET A 78 7.57 13.41 10.61
N GLU A 79 7.11 13.36 11.86
CA GLU A 79 7.10 12.13 12.67
C GLU A 79 6.23 11.04 12.03
N LEU A 80 5.01 11.37 11.59
CA LEU A 80 4.14 10.43 10.87
C LEU A 80 4.78 9.94 9.55
N GLN A 81 5.46 10.83 8.82
CA GLN A 81 6.18 10.48 7.59
C GLN A 81 7.39 9.57 7.87
N ARG A 82 8.16 9.82 8.94
CA ARG A 82 9.26 8.96 9.40
C ARG A 82 8.75 7.55 9.70
N ASP A 83 7.65 7.45 10.45
CA ASP A 83 7.03 6.18 10.81
C ASP A 83 6.47 5.42 9.59
N SER A 84 6.01 6.14 8.56
CA SER A 84 5.66 5.58 7.25
C SER A 84 6.88 4.93 6.58
N HIS A 85 8.03 5.60 6.53
CA HIS A 85 9.25 5.00 5.98
C HIS A 85 9.73 3.76 6.77
N VAL A 86 9.59 3.74 8.10
CA VAL A 86 9.89 2.56 8.94
C VAL A 86 8.90 1.41 8.69
N LYS A 87 7.63 1.71 8.36
CA LYS A 87 6.67 0.69 7.90
C LYS A 87 7.08 0.15 6.53
N GLU A 88 7.43 1.02 5.58
CA GLU A 88 7.82 0.61 4.22
C GLU A 88 9.11 -0.23 4.20
N GLN A 89 10.11 0.10 5.02
CA GLN A 89 11.30 -0.77 5.20
C GLN A 89 10.92 -2.21 5.56
N ARG A 90 9.97 -2.41 6.50
CA ARG A 90 9.50 -3.74 6.91
C ARG A 90 8.74 -4.44 5.79
N LEU A 91 7.89 -3.71 5.06
CA LEU A 91 7.18 -4.26 3.90
C LEU A 91 8.15 -4.71 2.79
N ILE A 92 9.18 -3.93 2.49
CA ILE A 92 10.22 -4.26 1.52
C ILE A 92 11.06 -5.45 1.99
N GLN A 93 11.47 -5.52 3.27
CA GLN A 93 12.15 -6.69 3.83
C GLN A 93 11.32 -7.97 3.69
N GLU A 94 10.02 -7.92 3.99
CA GLU A 94 9.14 -9.08 3.83
C GLU A 94 8.85 -9.42 2.36
N ARG A 95 8.84 -8.45 1.44
CA ARG A 95 8.81 -8.72 -0.01
C ARG A 95 10.10 -9.42 -0.45
N TRP A 96 11.26 -8.94 -0.01
CA TRP A 96 12.57 -9.54 -0.32
C TRP A 96 12.69 -10.98 0.19
N LYS A 97 12.29 -11.26 1.43
CA LYS A 97 12.24 -12.64 1.99
C LYS A 97 11.28 -13.57 1.23
N ARG A 98 10.22 -13.04 0.62
CA ARG A 98 9.34 -13.83 -0.27
C ARG A 98 10.03 -14.09 -1.61
N GLU A 99 10.70 -13.10 -2.18
CA GLU A 99 11.37 -13.24 -3.47
C GLU A 99 12.57 -14.19 -3.42
N ILE A 100 13.39 -14.13 -2.35
CA ILE A 100 14.46 -15.12 -2.11
C ILE A 100 13.89 -16.55 -2.08
N ARG A 101 12.73 -16.77 -1.45
CA ARG A 101 12.08 -18.09 -1.39
C ARG A 101 11.53 -18.55 -2.74
N ARG A 102 10.95 -17.63 -3.52
CA ARG A 102 10.49 -17.91 -4.89
C ARG A 102 11.66 -18.29 -5.79
N GLU A 103 12.73 -17.49 -5.79
CA GLU A 103 13.90 -17.76 -6.63
C GLU A 103 14.62 -19.04 -6.18
N ALA A 104 14.72 -19.34 -4.88
CA ALA A 104 15.26 -20.62 -4.40
C ALA A 104 14.43 -21.85 -4.84
N THR A 105 13.10 -21.68 -4.99
CA THR A 105 12.21 -22.76 -5.46
C THR A 105 12.29 -22.91 -6.99
N LYS A 106 12.45 -21.81 -7.71
CA LYS A 106 12.63 -21.74 -9.18
C LYS A 106 14.02 -22.20 -9.64
N ALA A 107 15.05 -21.92 -8.85
CA ALA A 107 16.44 -22.30 -9.11
C ALA A 107 16.74 -23.77 -8.77
N ARG A 108 15.81 -24.49 -8.13
CA ARG A 108 15.87 -25.96 -8.03
C ARG A 108 15.48 -26.54 -9.39
N PRO A 109 16.41 -27.12 -10.17
CA PRO A 109 16.08 -27.65 -11.48
C PRO A 109 15.19 -28.87 -11.29
N GLY A 110 13.90 -28.73 -11.61
CA GLY A 110 13.01 -29.86 -11.74
C GLY A 110 13.52 -30.76 -12.86
N LEU A 111 13.80 -32.02 -12.55
CA LEU A 111 13.86 -33.07 -13.56
C LEU A 111 12.47 -33.16 -14.21
N VAL A 112 12.31 -32.51 -15.36
CA VAL A 112 11.13 -32.67 -16.22
C VAL A 112 11.57 -33.52 -17.43
N PRO A 113 11.16 -34.79 -17.50
CA PRO A 113 11.19 -35.53 -18.77
C PRO A 113 10.30 -34.78 -19.76
N GLY A 114 10.87 -34.31 -20.86
CA GLY A 114 10.22 -33.34 -21.74
C GLY A 114 8.96 -33.87 -22.47
N PRO A 115 8.10 -32.97 -22.97
CA PRO A 115 6.94 -33.35 -23.76
C PRO A 115 7.38 -33.84 -25.15
N LEU A 116 7.22 -35.14 -25.41
CA LEU A 116 7.45 -35.72 -26.73
C LEU A 116 6.40 -35.21 -27.72
N THR A 117 6.85 -34.49 -28.74
CA THR A 117 6.05 -34.06 -29.89
C THR A 117 5.49 -35.25 -30.66
N LYS A 118 4.17 -35.31 -30.83
CA LYS A 118 3.51 -36.26 -31.75
C LYS A 118 3.96 -36.01 -33.19
N THR A 119 4.37 -37.06 -33.88
CA THR A 119 4.33 -37.15 -35.36
C THR A 119 3.50 -38.39 -35.72
N GLN A 120 2.60 -38.28 -36.68
CA GLN A 120 1.63 -39.33 -37.08
C GLN A 120 2.09 -40.12 -38.32
N SER A 121 1.30 -41.15 -38.70
CA SER A 121 1.43 -42.07 -39.86
C SER A 121 2.11 -43.40 -39.50
N SER A 122 1.56 -44.61 -39.76
CA SER A 122 0.29 -45.04 -40.40
C SER A 122 -0.07 -46.47 -39.93
N GLY A 123 -1.35 -46.89 -39.99
CA GLY A 123 -1.78 -48.29 -39.81
C GLY A 123 -2.90 -48.52 -38.78
N GLN A 124 -3.96 -49.22 -39.21
CA GLN A 124 -5.17 -49.60 -38.44
C GLN A 124 -5.25 -51.14 -38.28
N PRO A 125 -6.24 -51.73 -37.57
CA PRO A 125 -6.98 -51.33 -36.35
C PRO A 125 -6.72 -52.46 -35.28
N PRO A 126 -7.68 -53.17 -34.60
CA PRO A 126 -9.04 -52.88 -34.13
C PRO A 126 -9.40 -53.32 -32.67
N VAL A 127 -10.66 -53.04 -32.30
CA VAL A 127 -11.57 -53.57 -31.24
C VAL A 127 -11.40 -53.26 -29.73
N HIS A 128 -12.54 -52.82 -29.15
CA HIS A 128 -12.93 -52.64 -27.74
C HIS A 128 -12.25 -51.48 -26.95
N GLY A 129 -12.99 -50.54 -26.32
CA GLY A 129 -14.43 -50.28 -26.38
C GLY A 129 -14.86 -49.12 -25.45
N SER A 130 -15.77 -48.27 -25.96
CA SER A 130 -16.66 -47.31 -25.26
C SER A 130 -16.11 -46.27 -24.25
N ALA A 131 -16.33 -44.99 -24.61
CA ALA A 131 -16.78 -43.87 -23.73
C ALA A 131 -15.90 -43.37 -22.56
N ARG A 132 -15.87 -42.07 -22.20
CA ARG A 132 -16.24 -40.78 -22.85
C ARG A 132 -15.74 -39.64 -21.93
N LEU A 133 -15.55 -38.43 -22.49
CA LEU A 133 -15.47 -37.11 -21.83
C LEU A 133 -14.13 -36.56 -21.33
N SER A 134 -13.84 -35.38 -21.88
CA SER A 134 -13.34 -34.15 -21.23
C SER A 134 -11.96 -34.14 -20.58
N ALA A 135 -11.00 -33.70 -21.38
CA ALA A 135 -9.86 -32.94 -20.87
C ALA A 135 -10.27 -31.47 -20.69
N GLU A 136 -10.50 -31.05 -19.45
CA GLU A 136 -10.29 -29.68 -18.99
C GLU A 136 -10.13 -29.72 -17.46
N GLY A 137 -9.03 -29.16 -16.95
CA GLY A 137 -8.58 -29.42 -15.58
C GLY A 137 -7.06 -29.30 -15.47
N VAL A 138 -6.55 -28.08 -15.61
CA VAL A 138 -5.13 -27.77 -15.48
C VAL A 138 -4.70 -27.96 -14.02
N GLY A 139 -3.76 -28.90 -13.81
CA GLY A 139 -2.73 -28.82 -12.77
C GLY A 139 -3.15 -28.74 -11.30
N GLU A 140 -3.81 -29.78 -10.73
CA GLU A 140 -3.86 -29.93 -9.26
C GLU A 140 -4.01 -31.38 -8.72
N ARG A 141 -3.86 -32.43 -9.55
CA ARG A 141 -4.03 -33.86 -9.14
C ARG A 141 -2.75 -34.69 -9.25
N GLU A 142 -1.63 -34.13 -8.82
CA GLU A 142 -0.32 -34.81 -8.85
C GLU A 142 -0.14 -35.77 -7.66
N TYR A 143 -0.74 -35.44 -6.51
CA TYR A 143 -0.55 -36.15 -5.24
C TYR A 143 -1.02 -37.62 -5.28
N ASP A 144 -2.21 -37.90 -5.82
CA ASP A 144 -2.75 -39.26 -6.01
C ASP A 144 -1.84 -40.12 -6.91
N THR A 145 -1.27 -39.52 -7.96
CA THR A 145 -0.45 -40.22 -8.95
C THR A 145 0.88 -40.69 -8.36
N LEU A 146 1.44 -39.95 -7.40
CA LEU A 146 2.63 -40.37 -6.65
C LEU A 146 2.30 -41.47 -5.63
N LEU A 147 1.19 -41.34 -4.90
CA LEU A 147 0.69 -42.37 -3.97
C LEU A 147 0.47 -43.71 -4.69
N TYR A 148 -0.18 -43.68 -5.85
CA TYR A 148 -0.38 -44.86 -6.70
C TYR A 148 0.95 -45.49 -7.19
N GLN A 149 1.95 -44.68 -7.54
CA GLN A 149 3.28 -45.17 -7.91
C GLN A 149 4.05 -45.81 -6.75
N PHE A 150 3.95 -45.26 -5.53
CA PHE A 150 4.55 -45.89 -4.35
C PHE A 150 3.81 -47.18 -3.95
N GLN A 151 2.50 -47.23 -4.11
CA GLN A 151 1.70 -48.41 -3.79
C GLN A 151 1.95 -49.53 -4.80
N THR A 152 1.93 -49.26 -6.10
CA THR A 152 2.25 -50.25 -7.15
C THR A 152 3.67 -50.81 -7.03
N ARG A 153 4.66 -50.00 -6.66
CA ARG A 153 6.04 -50.49 -6.39
C ARG A 153 6.15 -51.37 -5.15
N GLN A 154 5.29 -51.20 -4.15
CA GLN A 154 5.24 -52.09 -2.97
C GLN A 154 4.40 -53.35 -3.21
N THR A 155 3.30 -53.25 -3.96
CA THR A 155 2.45 -54.40 -4.31
C THR A 155 3.11 -55.32 -5.35
N GLY A 156 3.97 -54.79 -6.24
CA GLY A 156 4.69 -55.58 -7.23
C GLY A 156 5.89 -56.39 -6.71
N ALA A 157 6.19 -56.34 -5.41
CA ALA A 157 7.41 -56.90 -4.81
C ALA A 157 7.14 -57.84 -3.63
N CYS A 158 6.09 -58.66 -3.70
CA CYS A 158 5.79 -59.69 -2.70
C CYS A 158 5.93 -61.11 -3.29
N GLN A 159 7.14 -61.67 -3.21
CA GLN A 159 7.32 -63.12 -3.03
C GLN A 159 8.06 -63.36 -1.70
N PRO A 160 7.60 -64.30 -0.85
CA PRO A 160 8.19 -64.52 0.46
C PRO A 160 9.40 -65.47 0.35
N LEU A 161 10.61 -64.93 0.35
CA LEU A 161 11.84 -65.70 0.56
C LEU A 161 12.74 -65.03 1.59
N THR A 162 13.24 -65.85 2.50
CA THR A 162 13.84 -65.46 3.79
C THR A 162 15.23 -64.84 3.65
N SER A 163 15.42 -63.64 4.19
CA SER A 163 16.69 -63.21 4.82
C SER A 163 16.50 -61.88 5.57
N PRO A 164 16.86 -61.76 6.87
CA PRO A 164 16.87 -60.47 7.56
C PRO A 164 18.04 -59.61 7.05
N CYS A 165 17.78 -58.76 6.05
CA CYS A 165 18.75 -57.76 5.63
C CYS A 165 18.83 -56.64 6.70
N PRO A 166 20.02 -56.29 7.23
CA PRO A 166 20.18 -55.21 8.21
C PRO A 166 20.11 -53.85 7.52
N GLY A 167 18.88 -53.46 7.17
CA GLY A 167 18.57 -52.24 6.41
C GLY A 167 17.17 -51.71 6.67
N SER A 168 16.59 -52.04 7.83
CA SER A 168 15.31 -51.48 8.26
C SER A 168 15.46 -49.97 8.45
N LYS A 169 14.62 -49.20 7.75
CA LYS A 169 14.42 -47.77 7.96
C LYS A 169 14.29 -47.51 9.46
N THR A 170 15.10 -46.62 10.01
CA THR A 170 14.93 -46.17 11.39
C THR A 170 13.63 -45.38 11.51
N ILE A 171 12.54 -46.09 11.84
CA ILE A 171 11.42 -45.51 12.56
C ILE A 171 12.05 -44.75 13.72
N LYS A 172 11.79 -43.43 13.84
CA LYS A 172 12.38 -42.61 14.91
C LYS A 172 12.13 -43.30 16.24
N ASP A 173 13.19 -43.54 16.99
CA ASP A 173 13.11 -44.16 18.31
C ASP A 173 12.11 -43.38 19.18
N ASP A 174 11.28 -44.10 19.95
CA ASP A 174 10.18 -43.46 20.68
C ASP A 174 10.68 -42.41 21.68
N LYS A 175 11.91 -42.55 22.20
CA LYS A 175 12.58 -41.52 22.99
C LYS A 175 12.77 -40.23 22.19
N THR A 176 13.28 -40.32 20.96
CA THR A 176 13.50 -39.16 20.08
C THR A 176 12.17 -38.49 19.74
N ARG A 177 11.11 -39.28 19.50
CA ARG A 177 9.77 -38.76 19.23
C ARG A 177 9.20 -38.01 20.44
N LEU A 178 9.37 -38.53 21.65
CA LEU A 178 8.94 -37.87 22.88
C LEU A 178 9.74 -36.60 23.18
N GLU A 179 11.05 -36.57 22.91
CA GLU A 179 11.88 -35.36 23.03
C GLU A 179 11.46 -34.26 22.04
N GLU A 180 11.16 -34.62 20.78
CA GLU A 180 10.60 -33.70 19.77
C GLU A 180 9.21 -33.16 20.17
N GLN A 181 8.36 -34.00 20.75
CA GLN A 181 7.06 -33.56 21.27
C GLN A 181 7.21 -32.66 22.50
N GLN A 182 8.14 -32.97 23.41
CA GLN A 182 8.40 -32.17 24.62
C GLN A 182 8.90 -30.76 24.26
N THR A 183 9.82 -30.65 23.31
CA THR A 183 10.30 -29.35 22.79
C THR A 183 9.18 -28.58 22.09
N THR A 184 8.37 -29.24 21.27
CA THR A 184 7.20 -28.62 20.62
C THR A 184 6.18 -28.08 21.64
N ILE A 185 5.88 -28.84 22.70
CA ILE A 185 4.96 -28.43 23.77
C ILE A 185 5.52 -27.22 24.54
N GLU A 186 6.82 -27.23 24.83
CA GLU A 186 7.51 -26.13 25.52
C GLU A 186 7.52 -24.85 24.69
N ASP A 187 7.81 -24.93 23.38
CA ASP A 187 7.78 -23.76 22.49
C ASP A 187 6.36 -23.22 22.28
N LEU A 188 5.35 -24.10 22.20
CA LEU A 188 3.93 -23.69 22.18
C LEU A 188 3.51 -22.98 23.47
N ARG A 189 3.98 -23.44 24.64
CA ARG A 189 3.72 -22.75 25.93
C ARG A 189 4.30 -21.34 25.93
N ARG A 190 5.58 -21.20 25.55
CA ARG A 190 6.25 -19.88 25.43
C ARG A 190 5.52 -18.95 24.47
N LEU A 191 5.01 -19.47 23.35
CA LEU A 191 4.22 -18.68 22.40
C LEU A 191 2.88 -18.24 23.00
N VAL A 192 2.17 -19.12 23.70
CA VAL A 192 0.93 -18.78 24.41
C VAL A 192 1.19 -17.71 25.48
N ASP A 193 2.22 -17.89 26.31
CA ASP A 193 2.60 -16.90 27.33
C ASP A 193 2.96 -15.55 26.70
N HIS A 194 3.71 -15.54 25.59
CA HIS A 194 4.04 -14.31 24.86
C HIS A 194 2.78 -13.60 24.32
N LEU A 195 1.87 -14.35 23.68
CA LEU A 195 0.62 -13.79 23.16
C LEU A 195 -0.31 -13.29 24.27
N MET A 196 -0.37 -13.98 25.41
CA MET A 196 -1.15 -13.54 26.58
C MET A 196 -0.60 -12.23 27.16
N ASN A 197 0.72 -12.13 27.33
CA ASN A 197 1.38 -10.90 27.79
C ASN A 197 1.19 -9.74 26.81
N GLU A 198 1.29 -9.99 25.50
CA GLU A 198 1.04 -8.97 24.49
C GLU A 198 -0.43 -8.52 24.47
N ASN A 199 -1.38 -9.45 24.59
CA ASN A 199 -2.80 -9.14 24.63
C ASN A 199 -3.18 -8.30 25.88
N GLN A 200 -2.62 -8.65 27.04
CA GLN A 200 -2.79 -7.87 28.28
C GLN A 200 -2.22 -6.44 28.13
N ARG A 201 -1.03 -6.30 27.55
CA ARG A 201 -0.42 -4.99 27.25
C ARG A 201 -1.26 -4.17 26.26
N LEU A 202 -1.74 -4.79 25.18
CA LEU A 202 -2.59 -4.14 24.18
C LEU A 202 -3.93 -3.70 24.80
N SER A 203 -4.51 -4.52 25.67
CA SER A 203 -5.74 -4.18 26.40
C SER A 203 -5.54 -2.98 27.31
N ALA A 204 -4.45 -2.94 28.10
CA ALA A 204 -4.11 -1.80 28.96
C ALA A 204 -3.88 -0.51 28.14
N ASN A 205 -3.14 -0.59 27.03
CA ASN A 205 -2.94 0.56 26.13
C ASN A 205 -4.26 1.02 25.50
N ASN A 206 -5.16 0.10 25.15
CA ASN A 206 -6.46 0.43 24.56
C ASN A 206 -7.37 1.15 25.56
N GLU A 207 -7.42 0.70 26.81
CA GLU A 207 -8.12 1.40 27.89
C GLU A 207 -7.54 2.80 28.14
N GLN A 208 -6.21 2.94 28.18
CA GLN A 208 -5.57 4.25 28.30
C GLN A 208 -5.96 5.20 27.15
N LEU A 209 -5.92 4.72 25.90
CA LEU A 209 -6.31 5.50 24.72
C LEU A 209 -7.81 5.84 24.73
N ARG A 210 -8.67 4.96 25.26
CA ARG A 210 -10.11 5.24 25.43
C ARG A 210 -10.34 6.36 26.44
N LEU A 211 -9.65 6.34 27.58
CA LEU A 211 -9.71 7.41 28.59
C LEU A 211 -9.18 8.73 28.04
N GLU A 212 -8.07 8.71 27.30
CA GLU A 212 -7.52 9.91 26.66
C GLU A 212 -8.46 10.48 25.60
N ASN A 213 -9.06 9.64 24.75
CA ASN A 213 -10.00 10.07 23.71
C ASN A 213 -11.28 10.65 24.35
N ALA A 214 -11.80 10.05 25.42
CA ALA A 214 -12.91 10.62 26.20
C ALA A 214 -12.55 12.00 26.79
N ARG A 215 -11.33 12.15 27.34
CA ARG A 215 -10.82 13.44 27.86
C ARG A 215 -10.69 14.50 26.77
N LEU A 216 -10.17 14.14 25.59
CA LEU A 216 -10.05 15.03 24.44
C LEU A 216 -11.42 15.43 23.86
N GLN A 217 -12.37 14.50 23.83
CA GLN A 217 -13.76 14.79 23.44
C GLN A 217 -14.44 15.75 24.42
N SER A 218 -14.24 15.58 25.75
CA SER A 218 -14.74 16.56 26.72
C SER A 218 -14.05 17.91 26.58
N GLU A 219 -12.73 17.95 26.35
CA GLU A 219 -11.98 19.20 26.14
C GLU A 219 -12.42 19.94 24.87
N ALA A 220 -12.76 19.20 23.80
CA ALA A 220 -13.31 19.75 22.57
C ALA A 220 -14.76 20.26 22.74
N ALA A 221 -15.61 19.52 23.46
CA ALA A 221 -16.97 19.96 23.79
C ALA A 221 -16.96 21.24 24.64
N ASP A 222 -16.15 21.25 25.70
CA ASP A 222 -15.86 22.41 26.53
C ASP A 222 -15.32 23.60 25.71
N PHE A 223 -14.46 23.36 24.71
CA PHE A 223 -13.94 24.43 23.85
C PHE A 223 -15.05 25.03 22.98
N VAL A 224 -15.95 24.20 22.45
CA VAL A 224 -17.14 24.67 21.70
C VAL A 224 -18.08 25.46 22.62
N GLU A 225 -18.35 24.99 23.83
CA GLU A 225 -19.25 25.65 24.78
C GLU A 225 -18.66 26.95 25.34
N ARG A 226 -17.34 27.01 25.59
CA ARG A 226 -16.64 28.23 26.05
C ARG A 226 -16.34 29.23 24.92
N SER A 227 -16.51 28.85 23.65
CA SER A 227 -16.23 29.72 22.50
C SER A 227 -17.51 30.33 21.93
N GLU A 228 -18.02 31.37 22.61
CA GLU A 228 -19.11 32.24 22.11
C GLU A 228 -18.79 32.86 20.73
N LEU A 229 -17.52 32.80 20.29
CA LEU A 229 -17.02 33.35 19.03
C LEU A 229 -17.54 32.63 17.76
N TRP A 230 -18.02 31.39 17.89
CA TRP A 230 -18.58 30.61 16.77
C TRP A 230 -20.12 30.55 16.78
N VAL A 231 -20.78 31.24 17.71
CA VAL A 231 -22.23 31.49 17.61
C VAL A 231 -22.44 32.51 16.49
N LEU A 232 -22.60 32.01 15.27
CA LEU A 232 -23.04 32.81 14.13
C LEU A 232 -24.28 33.62 14.55
N PRO A 233 -24.33 34.95 14.30
CA PRO A 233 -25.54 35.71 14.54
C PRO A 233 -26.68 35.05 13.77
N HIS A 234 -27.72 34.62 14.47
CA HIS A 234 -28.87 33.99 13.85
C HIS A 234 -29.61 35.05 13.02
N ALA A 235 -29.20 35.20 11.76
CA ALA A 235 -29.83 36.05 10.76
C ALA A 235 -31.15 35.41 10.28
N GLY A 236 -32.06 35.20 11.23
CA GLY A 236 -33.45 34.82 11.00
C GLY A 236 -34.19 35.99 10.37
N GLY A 237 -34.06 36.14 9.05
CA GLY A 237 -34.77 37.13 8.26
C GLY A 237 -36.27 36.84 8.23
N ALA A 238 -37.02 37.36 9.21
CA ALA A 238 -38.46 37.47 9.16
C ALA A 238 -38.84 38.89 8.68
N MET A 239 -39.23 39.01 7.41
CA MET A 239 -39.74 40.29 6.89
C MET A 239 -41.09 40.63 7.54
N GLY A 240 -41.24 41.92 7.89
CA GLY A 240 -42.55 42.54 8.10
C GLY A 240 -43.13 42.44 9.50
N THR A 241 -42.86 43.45 10.34
CA THR A 241 -43.85 44.46 10.77
C THR A 241 -43.20 45.44 11.74
N GLY A 242 -43.61 46.71 11.70
CA GLY A 242 -42.90 47.78 12.40
C GLY A 242 -43.28 47.90 13.87
N SER A 243 -42.29 48.20 14.71
CA SER A 243 -42.43 49.07 15.87
C SER A 243 -41.07 49.67 16.19
N GLY A 244 -41.00 50.98 16.46
CA GLY A 244 -39.75 51.63 16.84
C GLY A 244 -39.41 51.40 18.31
N GLN A 245 -38.12 51.37 18.64
CA GLN A 245 -37.64 51.65 19.99
C GLN A 245 -36.21 52.19 19.95
N GLU A 246 -35.97 53.30 20.65
CA GLU A 246 -34.65 53.88 20.83
C GLU A 246 -33.82 53.03 21.82
N GLY A 247 -32.66 52.55 21.38
CA GLY A 247 -31.71 51.79 22.20
C GLY A 247 -30.39 52.53 22.37
N LYS A 248 -30.34 53.50 23.29
CA LYS A 248 -29.13 54.31 23.55
C LYS A 248 -28.06 53.52 24.30
N ASN A 249 -27.15 52.84 23.60
CA ASN A 249 -26.02 52.14 24.21
C ASN A 249 -24.70 52.93 24.08
N THR A 250 -24.25 53.51 25.18
CA THR A 250 -22.92 54.12 25.28
C THR A 250 -21.84 53.05 25.41
N GLY A 251 -21.26 52.62 24.29
CA GLY A 251 -20.10 51.73 24.23
C GLY A 251 -19.03 52.28 23.29
N LYS A 252 -17.78 52.40 23.76
CA LYS A 252 -16.64 52.88 22.94
C LYS A 252 -16.13 51.77 22.01
N ASN A 253 -16.98 51.33 21.11
CA ASN A 253 -16.64 50.37 20.08
C ASN A 253 -16.04 51.19 18.94
N LYS A 254 -14.82 50.86 18.50
CA LYS A 254 -14.28 51.40 17.25
C LYS A 254 -15.02 50.71 16.11
N GLU A 255 -16.20 51.22 15.79
CA GLU A 255 -16.97 50.85 14.62
C GLU A 255 -16.09 51.10 13.39
N ILE A 256 -15.55 50.01 12.84
CA ILE A 256 -14.80 50.07 11.60
C ILE A 256 -15.83 50.39 10.54
N ALA A 257 -15.84 51.65 10.09
CA ALA A 257 -16.72 52.09 9.00
C ALA A 257 -16.31 51.32 7.73
N ILE A 258 -16.99 50.20 7.48
CA ILE A 258 -16.82 49.41 6.26
C ILE A 258 -17.20 50.33 5.09
N PRO A 259 -16.28 50.64 4.17
CA PRO A 259 -16.64 51.40 2.98
C PRO A 259 -17.73 50.62 2.24
N GLN A 260 -18.83 51.28 1.88
CA GLN A 260 -19.84 50.63 1.04
C GLN A 260 -19.21 50.36 -0.33
N LEU A 261 -18.79 49.12 -0.53
CA LEU A 261 -18.31 48.63 -1.81
C LEU A 261 -19.49 48.61 -2.80
N PRO A 262 -19.24 48.85 -4.10
CA PRO A 262 -20.23 48.57 -5.13
C PRO A 262 -20.75 47.14 -4.99
N PRO A 263 -22.04 46.87 -5.27
CA PRO A 263 -22.54 45.49 -5.31
C PRO A 263 -21.69 44.68 -6.28
N LEU A 264 -21.20 43.54 -5.82
CA LEU A 264 -20.33 42.69 -6.63
C LEU A 264 -21.18 41.95 -7.66
N GLU A 265 -21.23 42.48 -8.88
CA GLU A 265 -21.86 41.83 -10.03
C GLU A 265 -21.06 40.58 -10.39
N MET A 266 -21.46 39.45 -9.81
CA MET A 266 -21.20 38.14 -10.40
C MET A 266 -21.80 38.13 -11.81
N PRO A 267 -21.10 37.62 -12.84
CA PRO A 267 -21.72 37.40 -14.14
C PRO A 267 -23.01 36.60 -13.96
N ALA A 268 -24.11 37.06 -14.53
CA ALA A 268 -25.34 36.27 -14.55
C ALA A 268 -25.04 34.94 -15.23
N GLN A 269 -25.70 33.85 -14.79
CA GLN A 269 -25.49 32.50 -15.32
C GLN A 269 -25.92 32.33 -16.80
N GLU A 270 -26.30 33.43 -17.45
CA GLU A 270 -26.74 33.57 -18.83
C GLU A 270 -25.54 33.71 -19.80
N ASP A 271 -24.40 34.25 -19.35
CA ASP A 271 -23.20 34.48 -20.17
C ASP A 271 -22.21 33.28 -20.22
N LEU A 272 -22.51 32.20 -19.50
CA LEU A 272 -21.71 30.97 -19.47
C LEU A 272 -22.49 29.83 -20.13
N CYS A 273 -22.39 29.74 -21.45
CA CYS A 273 -22.84 28.55 -22.19
C CYS A 273 -22.12 27.31 -21.65
N LEU A 274 -22.89 26.30 -21.24
CA LEU A 274 -22.37 25.01 -20.76
C LEU A 274 -21.45 24.32 -21.77
N ASP A 275 -21.62 24.61 -23.06
CA ASP A 275 -20.83 24.07 -24.17
C ASP A 275 -19.40 24.67 -24.27
N ASP A 276 -19.12 25.83 -23.65
CA ASP A 276 -17.79 26.47 -23.64
C ASP A 276 -16.90 26.00 -22.47
N LEU A 277 -17.44 25.17 -21.56
CA LEU A 277 -16.68 24.61 -20.45
C LEU A 277 -15.88 23.36 -20.89
N PRO A 278 -14.62 23.20 -20.44
CA PRO A 278 -13.86 22.00 -20.74
C PRO A 278 -14.56 20.76 -20.14
N PRO A 279 -14.68 19.63 -20.87
CA PRO A 279 -15.29 18.43 -20.34
C PRO A 279 -14.63 18.00 -19.02
N LEU A 280 -15.42 17.82 -17.97
CA LEU A 280 -14.93 17.27 -16.70
C LEU A 280 -14.58 15.79 -16.90
N GLU A 281 -13.29 15.51 -17.12
CA GLU A 281 -12.75 14.15 -17.05
C GLU A 281 -12.76 13.66 -15.59
N LEU A 282 -13.93 13.19 -15.14
CA LEU A 282 -14.08 12.45 -13.89
C LEU A 282 -13.17 11.21 -13.93
N LEU A 283 -12.44 10.94 -12.85
CA LEU A 283 -11.67 9.70 -12.72
C LEU A 283 -12.61 8.50 -12.84
N ASP A 284 -12.15 7.42 -13.47
CA ASP A 284 -12.99 6.28 -13.80
C ASP A 284 -13.61 5.60 -12.57
N ASP A 285 -12.94 5.65 -11.42
CA ASP A 285 -13.47 5.19 -10.13
C ASP A 285 -14.80 5.91 -9.76
N ILE A 286 -14.87 7.23 -9.97
CA ILE A 286 -16.06 8.04 -9.69
C ILE A 286 -17.18 7.76 -10.71
N LYS A 287 -16.80 7.49 -11.98
CA LYS A 287 -17.76 7.08 -13.01
C LYS A 287 -18.39 5.72 -12.67
N ASN A 288 -17.58 4.77 -12.18
CA ASN A 288 -18.04 3.44 -11.80
C ASN A 288 -18.99 3.48 -10.60
N GLU A 289 -18.66 4.25 -9.55
CA GLU A 289 -19.50 4.41 -8.36
C GLU A 289 -20.85 5.08 -8.69
N LEU A 290 -20.85 6.13 -9.53
CA LEU A 290 -22.09 6.76 -10.01
C LEU A 290 -22.93 5.84 -10.91
N GLN A 291 -22.28 5.01 -11.75
CA GLN A 291 -22.96 4.02 -12.59
C GLN A 291 -23.60 2.91 -11.74
N GLU A 292 -22.90 2.44 -10.70
CA GLU A 292 -23.42 1.43 -9.75
C GLU A 292 -24.65 1.97 -9.01
N LEU A 293 -24.62 3.22 -8.53
CA LEU A 293 -25.79 3.88 -7.93
C LEU A 293 -26.96 4.02 -8.92
N LEU A 294 -26.69 4.39 -10.18
CA LEU A 294 -27.69 4.52 -11.24
C LEU A 294 -28.30 3.20 -11.71
N ASP A 295 -27.61 2.07 -11.51
CA ASP A 295 -28.13 0.74 -11.83
C ASP A 295 -28.81 0.07 -10.62
N MET A 296 -28.46 0.46 -9.39
CA MET A 296 -29.25 0.12 -8.20
C MET A 296 -30.64 0.78 -8.19
N ASP A 297 -30.77 2.01 -8.70
CA ASP A 297 -32.05 2.76 -8.75
C ASP A 297 -33.01 2.29 -9.87
N LYS A 298 -32.63 1.23 -10.61
CA LYS A 298 -33.41 0.60 -11.70
C LYS A 298 -33.93 -0.81 -11.35
N LEU A 299 -33.74 -1.26 -10.11
CA LEU A 299 -34.15 -2.58 -9.58
C LEU A 299 -35.37 -2.47 -8.65
#